data_AF-A0A1Y1L1T6-F1
#
_entry.id   AF-A0A1Y1L1T6-F1
#
_cell.length_a   1.000
_cell.length_b   1.000
_cell.length_c   1.000
_cell.angle_alpha   90.00
_cell.angle_beta   90.00
_cell.angle_gamma   90.00
#
_symmetry.space_group_name_H-M   'P 1'
#
loop_
_entity.id
_entity.type
_entity.pdbx_description
1 polymer ?
#
loop_
_entity_poly.entity_id
_entity_poly.type
_entity_poly.pdbx_seq_one_letter_code
_entity_poly.pdbx_strand_id
1 'polypeptide(L)'
;MRIVCHLEDSSQSLENTGEHSDSGSSRTESLVGSRIDYQFLGISRARNQNISTEIVGDLIQRRSPESTKKGRPYSVATLDGTIMLVHDDIITWSIAVDHQIFSLHKMDVTGDGCDNIIACSWDGQTYILDQDKNVVKFQLEESVQSFDCGYYNLHGGVNSTCFVYATFHNKIYLYYDIPLTKMTCKRFEPDLSILKDLVNAEDLDQKSKNELVEYLLYGVKNV
;
A
#
# COMPACT_ATOMS: atom_id res chain seq x y z
N MET A 1 5.94 -19.05 -6.20
CA MET A 1 5.58 -18.77 -4.80
C MET A 1 5.11 -20.07 -4.14
N ARG A 2 5.69 -20.45 -3.00
CA ARG A 2 5.31 -21.65 -2.25
C ARG A 2 4.93 -21.18 -0.85
N ILE A 3 3.64 -21.00 -0.61
CA ILE A 3 3.16 -20.64 0.73
C ILE A 3 3.08 -21.94 1.52
N VAL A 4 3.98 -22.12 2.49
CA VAL A 4 3.96 -23.26 3.43
C VAL A 4 3.35 -22.74 4.72
N CYS A 5 2.09 -23.08 4.97
CA CYS A 5 1.47 -22.85 6.26
C CYS A 5 1.79 -24.04 7.18
N HIS A 6 2.52 -23.79 8.27
CA HIS A 6 2.69 -24.76 9.34
C HIS A 6 1.54 -24.61 10.33
N LEU A 7 0.75 -25.67 10.53
CA LEU A 7 -0.06 -25.82 11.74
C LEU A 7 0.86 -26.36 12.84
N GLU A 8 1.02 -25.62 13.94
CA GLU A 8 1.59 -26.17 15.17
C GLU A 8 0.48 -26.93 15.91
N ASP A 9 0.47 -28.27 15.79
CA ASP A 9 -0.37 -29.12 16.62
C ASP A 9 0.19 -29.21 18.04
N SER A 10 -0.61 -28.78 19.01
CA SER A 10 -0.33 -28.88 20.44
C SER A 10 -0.36 -30.35 20.88
N SER A 11 0.76 -30.86 21.37
CA SER A 11 0.94 -32.24 21.80
C SER A 11 0.28 -32.49 23.17
N GLN A 12 -0.53 -33.55 23.28
CA GLN A 12 -0.72 -34.28 24.54
C GLN A 12 -0.39 -35.75 24.33
N SER A 13 0.60 -36.19 25.09
CA SER A 13 1.13 -37.55 25.23
C SER A 13 0.11 -38.52 25.82
N LEU A 14 0.21 -39.81 25.44
CA LEU A 14 0.16 -40.96 26.37
C LEU A 14 0.59 -42.26 25.65
N GLU A 15 1.39 -43.04 26.38
CA GLU A 15 2.09 -44.28 26.02
C GLU A 15 1.14 -45.49 25.94
N ASN A 16 1.40 -46.48 25.07
CA ASN A 16 1.60 -47.87 25.52
C ASN A 16 2.17 -48.84 24.45
N THR A 17 2.74 -49.91 24.97
CA THR A 17 3.69 -50.92 24.46
C THR A 17 3.09 -52.09 23.64
N GLY A 18 3.92 -52.74 22.80
CA GLY A 18 3.65 -54.06 22.20
C GLY A 18 4.55 -54.40 20.98
N GLU A 19 5.29 -55.52 21.05
CA GLU A 19 6.40 -55.92 20.16
C GLU A 19 6.03 -56.63 18.82
N HIS A 20 7.02 -56.62 17.92
CA HIS A 20 7.33 -57.53 16.78
C HIS A 20 6.56 -57.44 15.44
N SER A 21 7.23 -56.96 14.38
CA SER A 21 7.84 -57.80 13.31
C SER A 21 8.28 -56.98 12.08
N ASP A 22 9.42 -57.38 11.51
CA ASP A 22 10.09 -56.80 10.32
C ASP A 22 9.22 -56.83 9.06
N SER A 23 9.13 -55.70 8.34
CA SER A 23 9.16 -55.65 6.87
C SER A 23 9.11 -54.19 6.38
N GLY A 24 9.96 -53.90 5.38
CA GLY A 24 10.34 -52.56 4.98
C GLY A 24 9.23 -51.65 4.42
N SER A 25 9.40 -50.37 4.70
CA SER A 25 9.05 -49.24 3.84
C SER A 25 9.49 -47.99 4.60
N SER A 26 10.44 -47.24 4.06
CA SER A 26 10.73 -45.88 4.53
C SER A 26 9.47 -45.05 4.32
N ARG A 27 8.63 -44.99 5.35
CA ARG A 27 7.50 -44.06 5.42
C ARG A 27 8.07 -42.66 5.54
N THR A 28 8.33 -42.02 4.42
CA THR A 28 8.23 -40.56 4.35
C THR A 28 6.81 -40.24 4.79
N GLU A 29 6.66 -39.63 5.96
CA GLU A 29 5.41 -39.03 6.41
C GLU A 29 5.02 -37.96 5.38
N SER A 30 4.26 -38.40 4.39
CA SER A 30 3.55 -37.52 3.47
C SER A 30 2.70 -36.61 4.34
N LEU A 31 2.98 -35.31 4.30
CA LEU A 31 2.11 -34.26 4.83
C LEU A 31 0.78 -34.33 4.06
N VAL A 32 -0.09 -35.25 4.47
CA VAL A 32 -1.45 -35.38 3.97
C VAL A 32 -2.20 -34.13 4.44
N GLY A 33 -2.27 -33.11 3.59
CA GLY A 33 -3.15 -31.97 3.82
C GLY A 33 -2.65 -30.64 3.29
N SER A 34 -1.34 -30.42 3.14
CA SER A 34 -0.84 -29.16 2.55
C SER A 34 -0.81 -29.29 1.03
N ARG A 35 -1.95 -29.01 0.39
CA ARG A 35 -1.99 -28.81 -1.06
C ARG A 35 -1.44 -27.42 -1.35
N ILE A 36 -0.33 -27.38 -2.07
CA ILE A 36 0.17 -26.12 -2.64
C ILE A 36 -0.85 -25.71 -3.70
N ASP A 37 -1.57 -24.62 -3.44
CA ASP A 37 -2.45 -24.03 -4.42
C ASP A 37 -1.65 -23.06 -5.31
N TYR A 38 -1.85 -23.19 -6.62
CA TYR A 38 -1.15 -22.38 -7.61
C TYR A 38 -2.15 -21.43 -8.24
N GLN A 39 -2.13 -20.19 -7.77
CA GLN A 39 -2.98 -19.14 -8.33
C GLN A 39 -2.29 -18.47 -9.52
N PHE A 40 -2.80 -18.72 -10.73
CA PHE A 40 -2.30 -18.10 -11.94
C PHE A 40 -3.12 -16.83 -12.24
N LEU A 41 -2.48 -15.67 -12.11
CA LEU A 41 -3.09 -14.36 -12.39
C LEU A 41 -3.38 -14.10 -13.89
N GLY A 42 -3.44 -15.13 -14.73
CA GLY A 42 -3.59 -14.99 -16.18
C GLY A 42 -2.40 -14.29 -16.89
N ILE A 43 -1.37 -13.87 -16.16
CA ILE A 43 -0.15 -13.29 -16.72
C ILE A 43 0.72 -14.45 -17.20
N SER A 44 0.51 -14.93 -18.42
CA SER A 44 1.44 -15.87 -19.08
C SER A 44 2.86 -15.28 -19.31
N ARG A 45 3.21 -14.18 -18.64
CA ARG A 45 4.42 -13.38 -18.81
C ARG A 45 4.92 -12.77 -17.49
N ALA A 46 4.75 -13.43 -16.34
CA ALA A 46 5.68 -13.14 -15.24
C ALA A 46 7.08 -13.44 -15.77
N ARG A 47 7.85 -12.39 -16.07
CA ARG A 47 9.11 -12.48 -16.83
C ARG A 47 10.14 -13.39 -16.15
N ASN A 48 9.98 -13.62 -14.85
CA ASN A 48 10.83 -14.48 -14.06
C ASN A 48 10.03 -15.10 -12.90
N GLN A 49 9.91 -16.43 -12.86
CA GLN A 49 9.16 -17.13 -11.80
C GLN A 49 9.87 -17.13 -10.44
N ASN A 50 11.16 -16.77 -10.42
CA ASN A 50 11.99 -16.73 -9.22
C ASN A 50 12.09 -15.33 -8.61
N ILE A 51 11.32 -14.37 -9.13
CA ILE A 51 11.37 -13.01 -8.61
C ILE A 51 10.68 -12.90 -7.25
N SER A 52 11.36 -12.25 -6.30
CA SER A 52 10.76 -11.92 -5.02
C SER A 52 9.53 -11.06 -5.22
N THR A 53 8.49 -11.35 -4.44
CA THR A 53 7.17 -10.75 -4.57
C THR A 53 6.60 -10.51 -3.18
N GLU A 54 6.07 -9.32 -2.97
CA GLU A 54 5.26 -8.97 -1.81
C GLU A 54 3.78 -8.96 -2.20
N ILE A 55 2.92 -9.42 -1.28
CA ILE A 55 1.47 -9.45 -1.49
C ILE A 55 0.79 -8.87 -0.27
N VAL A 56 -0.09 -7.89 -0.48
CA VAL A 56 -0.96 -7.35 0.56
C VAL A 56 -2.42 -7.56 0.19
N GLY A 57 -3.13 -8.31 1.01
CA GLY A 57 -4.53 -8.67 0.77
C GLY A 57 -5.53 -7.84 1.55
N ASP A 58 -6.80 -8.17 1.35
CA ASP A 58 -7.90 -7.65 2.16
C ASP A 58 -8.02 -6.11 2.06
N LEU A 59 -7.78 -5.54 0.88
CA LEU A 59 -7.85 -4.10 0.65
C LEU A 59 -9.29 -3.60 0.81
N ILE A 60 -9.48 -2.62 1.68
CA ILE A 60 -10.77 -1.97 1.92
C ILE A 60 -11.05 -1.04 0.73
N GLN A 61 -12.14 -1.31 0.02
CA GLN A 61 -12.65 -0.45 -1.04
C GLN A 61 -13.93 0.24 -0.59
N ARG A 62 -14.21 1.41 -1.17
CA ARG A 62 -15.53 2.05 -1.05
C ARG A 62 -16.59 1.06 -1.50
N ARG A 63 -17.45 0.61 -0.58
CA ARG A 63 -18.49 -0.38 -0.88
C ARG A 63 -19.42 0.18 -1.97
N SER A 64 -19.39 -0.41 -3.15
CA SER A 64 -20.49 -0.26 -4.10
C SER A 64 -21.64 -1.18 -3.63
N PRO A 65 -22.91 -0.75 -3.74
CA PRO A 65 -24.06 -1.57 -3.33
C PRO A 65 -24.17 -2.90 -4.10
N GLU A 66 -23.40 -3.09 -5.17
CA GLU A 66 -23.35 -4.32 -5.98
C GLU A 66 -22.26 -5.33 -5.54
N SER A 67 -21.39 -5.00 -4.58
CA SER A 67 -20.18 -5.79 -4.28
C SER A 67 -20.36 -6.96 -3.31
N THR A 68 -21.57 -7.29 -2.86
CA THR A 68 -21.81 -8.32 -1.82
C THR A 68 -21.43 -9.75 -2.20
N LYS A 69 -21.02 -10.00 -3.45
CA LYS A 69 -20.61 -11.33 -3.94
C LYS A 69 -19.14 -11.44 -4.34
N LYS A 70 -18.38 -10.34 -4.36
CA LYS A 70 -16.98 -10.35 -4.82
C LYS A 70 -16.00 -10.39 -3.65
N GLY A 71 -14.85 -11.01 -3.86
CA GLY A 71 -13.76 -11.04 -2.87
C GLY A 71 -13.19 -9.65 -2.62
N ARG A 72 -12.42 -9.48 -1.53
CA ARG A 72 -11.66 -8.25 -1.33
C ARG A 72 -10.42 -8.26 -2.24
N PRO A 73 -10.09 -7.10 -2.86
CA PRO A 73 -8.92 -7.02 -3.71
C PRO A 73 -7.62 -7.20 -2.92
N TYR A 74 -6.56 -7.52 -3.65
CA TYR A 74 -5.20 -7.61 -3.13
C TYR A 74 -4.22 -6.99 -4.12
N SER A 75 -3.13 -6.45 -3.58
CA SER A 75 -2.04 -5.90 -4.37
C SER A 75 -0.85 -6.83 -4.34
N VAL A 76 -0.14 -6.87 -5.46
CA VAL A 76 1.09 -7.65 -5.65
C VAL A 76 2.16 -6.70 -6.14
N ALA A 77 3.36 -6.78 -5.57
CA ALA A 77 4.52 -6.06 -6.05
C ALA A 77 5.70 -7.01 -6.23
N THR A 78 6.42 -6.87 -7.34
CA THR A 78 7.61 -7.68 -7.64
C THR A 78 8.87 -6.83 -7.49
N LEU A 79 9.97 -7.50 -7.17
CA LEU A 79 11.26 -6.84 -6.98
C LEU A 79 11.79 -6.11 -8.22
N ASP A 80 11.31 -6.44 -9.43
CA ASP A 80 11.69 -5.75 -10.68
C ASP A 80 10.79 -4.55 -10.99
N GLY A 81 9.95 -4.12 -10.06
CA GLY A 81 9.18 -2.89 -10.18
C GLY A 81 7.80 -3.06 -10.81
N THR A 82 7.23 -4.27 -10.87
CA THR A 82 5.82 -4.42 -11.24
C THR A 82 4.94 -4.27 -10.00
N ILE A 83 3.93 -3.40 -10.04
CA ILE A 83 2.91 -3.27 -8.99
C ILE A 83 1.54 -3.49 -9.65
N MET A 84 0.69 -4.32 -9.03
CA MET A 84 -0.57 -4.77 -9.62
C MET A 84 -1.67 -4.81 -8.57
N LEU A 85 -2.87 -4.41 -8.96
CA LEU A 85 -4.08 -4.64 -8.19
C LEU A 85 -4.88 -5.78 -8.82
N VAL A 86 -5.28 -6.75 -8.01
CA VAL A 86 -6.04 -7.92 -8.42
C VAL A 86 -7.34 -8.02 -7.65
N HIS A 87 -8.41 -8.40 -8.33
CA HIS A 87 -9.74 -8.61 -7.78
C HIS A 87 -10.35 -9.85 -8.44
N ASP A 88 -10.73 -10.86 -7.65
CA ASP A 88 -11.27 -12.13 -8.15
C ASP A 88 -10.42 -12.72 -9.30
N ASP A 89 -9.10 -12.79 -9.10
CA ASP A 89 -8.10 -13.29 -10.05
C ASP A 89 -7.92 -12.46 -11.33
N ILE A 90 -8.61 -11.32 -11.44
CA ILE A 90 -8.50 -10.39 -12.55
C ILE A 90 -7.63 -9.21 -12.13
N ILE A 91 -6.58 -8.96 -12.90
CA ILE A 91 -5.76 -7.76 -12.74
C ILE A 91 -6.59 -6.55 -13.16
N THR A 92 -6.91 -5.72 -12.18
CA THR A 92 -7.65 -4.46 -12.39
C THR A 92 -6.75 -3.45 -13.07
N TRP A 93 -5.51 -3.32 -12.60
CA TRP A 93 -4.48 -2.55 -13.26
C TRP A 93 -3.09 -3.05 -12.87
N SER A 94 -2.12 -2.69 -13.70
CA SER A 94 -0.70 -2.91 -13.44
C SER A 94 0.09 -1.67 -13.87
N ILE A 95 1.13 -1.36 -13.11
CA ILE A 95 2.17 -0.42 -13.48
C ILE A 95 3.53 -1.10 -13.40
N ALA A 96 4.44 -0.65 -14.24
CA ALA A 96 5.85 -0.98 -14.15
C ALA A 96 6.60 0.31 -13.80
N VAL A 97 7.45 0.21 -12.80
CA VAL A 97 8.33 1.29 -12.34
C VAL A 97 9.78 0.86 -12.54
N ASP A 98 10.69 1.82 -12.62
CA ASP A 98 12.11 1.56 -12.84
C ASP A 98 12.91 1.44 -11.52
N HIS A 99 12.25 0.94 -10.47
CA HIS A 99 12.83 0.82 -9.13
C HIS A 99 12.52 -0.54 -8.53
N GLN A 100 13.45 -1.01 -7.71
CA GLN A 100 13.34 -2.33 -7.09
C GLN A 100 12.45 -2.26 -5.85
N ILE A 101 11.20 -2.69 -5.99
CA ILE A 101 10.20 -2.66 -4.90
C ILE A 101 10.44 -3.83 -3.95
N PHE A 102 10.70 -3.54 -2.69
CA PHE A 102 11.00 -4.57 -1.68
C PHE A 102 9.99 -4.63 -0.55
N SER A 103 9.12 -3.62 -0.44
CA SER A 103 8.15 -3.50 0.63
C SER A 103 6.80 -3.05 0.07
N LEU A 104 5.73 -3.67 0.55
CA LEU A 104 4.36 -3.42 0.12
C LEU A 104 3.43 -3.44 1.34
N HIS A 105 2.74 -2.34 1.56
CA HIS A 105 1.84 -2.15 2.69
C HIS A 105 0.49 -1.60 2.22
N LYS A 106 -0.51 -1.68 3.11
CA LYS A 106 -1.81 -1.03 2.92
C LYS A 106 -2.09 -0.06 4.07
N MET A 107 -2.62 1.11 3.76
CA MET A 107 -3.07 2.09 4.74
C MET A 107 -3.97 3.13 4.06
N ASP A 108 -5.02 3.58 4.74
CA ASP A 108 -5.77 4.78 4.33
C ASP A 108 -4.97 6.05 4.65
N VAL A 109 -4.09 6.45 3.75
CA VAL A 109 -3.31 7.69 3.87
C VAL A 109 -4.22 8.92 3.69
N THR A 110 -5.31 8.76 2.92
CA THR A 110 -6.23 9.85 2.57
C THR A 110 -7.28 10.20 3.61
N GLY A 111 -7.54 9.31 4.56
CA GLY A 111 -8.63 9.43 5.54
C GLY A 111 -10.02 9.28 4.93
N ASP A 112 -10.16 8.63 3.76
CA ASP A 112 -11.44 8.46 3.07
C ASP A 112 -12.11 7.09 3.32
N GLY A 113 -11.48 6.28 4.16
CA GLY A 113 -11.91 4.93 4.53
C GLY A 113 -11.52 3.84 3.54
N CYS A 114 -10.77 4.15 2.48
CA CYS A 114 -10.27 3.18 1.52
C CYS A 114 -8.76 2.96 1.70
N ASP A 115 -8.31 1.71 1.56
CA ASP A 115 -6.89 1.43 1.63
C ASP A 115 -6.17 1.96 0.39
N ASN A 116 -5.09 2.70 0.62
CA ASN A 116 -4.05 2.96 -0.37
C ASN A 116 -2.96 1.87 -0.27
N ILE A 117 -2.32 1.60 -1.40
CA ILE A 117 -1.20 0.67 -1.54
C ILE A 117 0.08 1.50 -1.45
N ILE A 118 0.96 1.12 -0.54
CA ILE A 118 2.22 1.83 -0.31
C ILE A 118 3.35 0.88 -0.66
N ALA A 119 4.12 1.23 -1.69
CA ALA A 119 5.23 0.44 -2.17
C ALA A 119 6.55 1.20 -2.04
N CYS A 120 7.53 0.65 -1.34
CA CYS A 120 8.83 1.28 -1.15
C CYS A 120 9.94 0.52 -1.88
N SER A 121 10.84 1.27 -2.51
CA SER A 121 12.04 0.76 -3.17
C SER A 121 13.31 0.99 -2.36
N TRP A 122 14.34 0.21 -2.71
CA TRP A 122 15.65 0.26 -2.06
C TRP A 122 16.35 1.62 -2.14
N ASP A 123 16.03 2.46 -3.12
CA ASP A 123 16.59 3.80 -3.31
C ASP A 123 15.77 4.92 -2.64
N GLY A 124 14.76 4.56 -1.84
CA GLY A 124 13.95 5.50 -1.08
C GLY A 124 12.78 6.10 -1.84
N GLN A 125 12.47 5.64 -3.06
CA GLN A 125 11.22 5.98 -3.72
C GLN A 125 10.06 5.23 -3.05
N THR A 126 9.04 5.97 -2.66
CA THR A 126 7.80 5.45 -2.11
C THR A 126 6.65 5.83 -3.03
N TYR A 127 5.91 4.83 -3.49
CA TYR A 127 4.71 4.99 -4.29
C TYR A 127 3.50 4.80 -3.40
N ILE A 128 2.58 5.74 -3.44
CA ILE A 128 1.27 5.66 -2.80
C ILE A 128 0.28 5.54 -3.95
N LEU A 129 -0.49 4.46 -3.99
CA LEU A 129 -1.45 4.18 -5.05
C LEU A 129 -2.84 3.98 -4.47
N ASP A 130 -3.86 4.52 -5.13
CA ASP A 130 -5.23 4.09 -4.85
C ASP A 130 -5.64 2.92 -5.75
N GLN A 131 -6.85 2.42 -5.51
CA GLN A 131 -7.42 1.34 -6.28
C GLN A 131 -7.85 1.77 -7.70
N ASP A 132 -7.87 3.08 -7.98
CA ASP A 132 -8.18 3.68 -9.28
C ASP A 132 -6.91 3.99 -10.12
N LYS A 133 -5.73 3.51 -9.68
CA LYS A 133 -4.43 3.67 -10.36
C LYS A 133 -3.87 5.11 -10.32
N ASN A 134 -4.37 5.98 -9.45
CA ASN A 134 -3.71 7.26 -9.21
C ASN A 134 -2.47 7.03 -8.34
N VAL A 135 -1.42 7.81 -8.58
CA VAL A 135 -0.11 7.60 -7.95
C VAL A 135 0.45 8.91 -7.42
N VAL A 136 0.84 8.89 -6.15
CA VAL A 136 1.66 9.92 -5.51
C VAL A 136 3.02 9.30 -5.21
N LYS A 137 4.09 10.10 -5.40
CA LYS A 137 5.46 9.66 -5.17
C LYS A 137 6.10 10.52 -4.10
N PHE A 138 6.81 9.87 -3.19
CA PHE A 138 7.65 10.50 -2.18
C PHE A 138 9.06 9.92 -2.28
N GLN A 139 10.08 10.76 -2.13
CA GLN A 139 11.49 10.37 -2.26
C GLN A 139 12.24 10.74 -0.98
N LEU A 140 12.83 9.75 -0.32
CA LEU A 140 13.68 9.97 0.86
C LEU A 140 15.09 10.49 0.49
N GLU A 141 15.53 10.26 -0.76
CA GLU A 141 16.90 10.54 -1.24
C GLU A 141 18.00 9.76 -0.49
N GLU A 142 17.65 8.64 0.15
CA GLU A 142 18.60 7.75 0.83
C GLU A 142 18.21 6.28 0.61
N SER A 143 19.20 5.39 0.56
CA SER A 143 18.94 3.95 0.43
C SER A 143 18.28 3.38 1.68
N VAL A 144 17.16 2.70 1.48
CA VAL A 144 16.29 2.18 2.54
C VAL A 144 16.58 0.72 2.75
N GLN A 145 16.88 0.33 3.99
CA GLN A 145 17.08 -1.06 4.39
C GLN A 145 15.75 -1.75 4.74
N SER A 146 14.86 -1.02 5.40
CA SER A 146 13.53 -1.49 5.79
C SER A 146 12.55 -0.32 5.79
N PHE A 147 11.31 -0.60 5.40
CA PHE A 147 10.22 0.35 5.36
C PHE A 147 8.99 -0.25 5.99
N ASP A 148 8.35 0.52 6.87
CA ASP A 148 7.05 0.22 7.45
C ASP A 148 6.18 1.48 7.45
N CYS A 149 4.87 1.30 7.47
CA CYS A 149 3.92 2.39 7.57
C CYS A 149 2.69 1.98 8.37
N GLY A 150 2.08 2.95 9.02
CA GLY A 150 0.91 2.69 9.84
C GLY A 150 0.46 3.88 10.65
N TYR A 151 -0.42 3.58 11.59
CA TYR A 151 -1.00 4.52 12.53
C TYR A 151 -0.27 4.42 13.86
N TYR A 152 0.57 5.40 14.17
CA TYR A 152 1.35 5.41 15.41
C TYR A 152 0.98 6.61 16.27
N ASN A 153 1.16 6.45 17.59
CA ASN A 153 1.05 7.50 18.57
C ASN A 153 2.15 7.35 19.63
N LEU A 154 2.54 8.45 20.27
CA LEU A 154 3.51 8.44 21.37
C LEU A 154 2.82 8.47 22.74
N HIS A 155 1.67 9.14 22.85
CA HIS A 155 1.00 9.40 24.12
C HIS A 155 -0.52 9.33 24.00
N GLY A 156 -1.09 8.11 23.90
CA GLY A 156 -2.53 7.83 24.12
C GLY A 156 -3.53 8.68 23.33
N GLY A 157 -3.09 9.32 22.25
CA GLY A 157 -3.86 10.29 21.47
C GLY A 157 -4.34 9.72 20.14
N VAL A 158 -4.77 10.61 19.26
CA VAL A 158 -5.15 10.28 17.88
C VAL A 158 -3.94 9.69 17.17
N ASN A 159 -4.09 8.52 16.57
CA ASN A 159 -3.01 7.94 15.77
C ASN A 159 -2.80 8.78 14.52
N SER A 160 -1.55 9.09 14.23
CA SER A 160 -1.16 9.77 12.99
C SER A 160 -0.68 8.76 11.97
N THR A 161 -0.92 9.05 10.70
CA THR A 161 -0.29 8.31 9.59
C THR A 161 1.22 8.55 9.66
N CYS A 162 2.00 7.47 9.62
CA CYS A 162 3.45 7.59 9.59
C CYS A 162 4.10 6.65 8.59
N PHE A 163 5.22 7.12 8.05
CA PHE A 163 6.20 6.34 7.29
C PHE A 163 7.49 6.23 8.10
N VAL A 164 7.97 5.01 8.25
CA VAL A 164 9.19 4.67 8.99
C VAL A 164 10.20 4.10 8.02
N TYR A 165 11.30 4.82 7.83
CA TYR A 165 12.42 4.38 7.00
C TYR A 165 13.61 4.06 7.88
N ALA A 166 14.08 2.82 7.87
CA ALA A 166 15.40 2.47 8.38
C ALA A 166 16.37 2.41 7.20
N THR A 167 17.47 3.17 7.26
CA THR A 167 18.43 3.28 6.14
C THR A 167 19.69 2.45 6.39
N PHE A 168 20.44 2.18 5.32
CA PHE A 168 21.74 1.51 5.41
C PHE A 168 22.83 2.33 6.13
N HIS A 169 22.58 3.62 6.41
CA HIS A 169 23.49 4.49 7.15
C HIS A 169 23.13 4.60 8.64
N ASN A 170 22.42 3.61 9.19
CA ASN A 170 22.00 3.56 10.59
C ASN A 170 21.15 4.76 11.02
N LYS A 171 20.31 5.28 10.13
CA LYS A 171 19.34 6.32 10.45
C LYS A 171 17.92 5.77 10.37
N ILE A 172 17.07 6.25 11.27
CA ILE A 172 15.63 6.02 11.22
C ILE A 172 14.95 7.36 10.97
N TYR A 173 14.22 7.45 9.86
CA TYR A 173 13.38 8.60 9.56
C TYR A 173 11.93 8.25 9.85
N LEU A 174 11.28 9.09 10.64
CA LEU A 174 9.86 9.01 10.93
C LEU A 174 9.18 10.25 10.35
N TYR A 175 8.45 10.06 9.25
CA TYR A 175 7.52 11.08 8.75
C TYR A 175 6.17 10.79 9.36
N TYR A 176 5.58 11.75 10.05
CA TYR A 176 4.28 11.64 10.70
C TYR A 176 3.34 12.72 10.17
N ASP A 177 2.03 12.51 10.34
CA ASP A 177 0.98 13.43 9.89
C ASP A 177 1.07 13.72 8.39
N ILE A 178 1.07 12.65 7.60
CA ILE A 178 1.25 12.73 6.15
C ILE A 178 0.04 13.48 5.54
N PRO A 179 0.22 14.67 4.96
CA PRO A 179 -0.88 15.59 4.65
C PRO A 179 -1.57 15.29 3.31
N LEU A 180 -1.75 14.02 2.95
CA LEU A 180 -2.29 13.63 1.66
C LEU A 180 -3.82 13.50 1.75
N THR A 181 -4.57 14.51 1.33
CA THR A 181 -6.05 14.47 1.40
C THR A 181 -6.72 13.88 0.16
N LYS A 182 -6.04 13.91 -1.00
CA LYS A 182 -6.55 13.42 -2.29
C LYS A 182 -5.43 12.86 -3.14
N MET A 183 -5.73 11.77 -3.84
CA MET A 183 -4.81 11.13 -4.79
C MET A 183 -4.78 11.80 -6.17
N THR A 184 -5.73 12.69 -6.46
CA THR A 184 -5.86 13.36 -7.75
C THR A 184 -5.66 14.86 -7.62
N CYS A 185 -4.84 15.41 -8.52
CA CYS A 185 -4.76 16.85 -8.70
C CYS A 185 -5.99 17.33 -9.46
N LYS A 186 -6.64 18.38 -8.95
CA LYS A 186 -7.68 19.08 -9.69
C LYS A 186 -7.08 20.29 -10.38
N ARG A 187 -7.54 20.57 -11.60
CA ARG A 187 -7.27 21.85 -12.23
C ARG A 187 -7.88 22.95 -11.35
N PHE A 188 -7.11 23.99 -11.06
CA PHE A 188 -7.66 25.18 -10.44
C PHE A 188 -8.61 25.86 -11.42
N GLU A 189 -9.89 25.95 -11.04
CA GLU A 189 -10.90 26.69 -11.77
C GLU A 189 -11.35 27.86 -10.89
N PRO A 190 -10.95 29.10 -11.22
CA PRO A 190 -11.30 30.25 -10.40
C PRO A 190 -12.79 30.55 -10.50
N ASP A 191 -13.40 30.84 -9.36
CA ASP A 191 -14.73 31.42 -9.27
C ASP A 191 -14.65 32.88 -9.74
N LEU A 192 -15.22 33.12 -10.92
CA LEU A 192 -15.26 34.43 -11.55
C LEU A 192 -16.00 35.47 -10.71
N SER A 193 -16.86 35.05 -9.78
CA SER A 193 -17.57 35.94 -8.86
C SER A 193 -16.60 36.49 -7.81
N ILE A 194 -15.82 35.60 -7.19
CA ILE A 194 -14.78 35.96 -6.21
C ILE A 194 -13.70 36.82 -6.86
N LEU A 195 -13.28 36.49 -8.09
CA LEU A 195 -12.32 37.30 -8.83
C LEU A 195 -12.84 38.72 -9.11
N LYS A 196 -14.12 38.87 -9.47
CA LYS A 196 -14.69 40.21 -9.70
C LYS A 196 -14.69 41.05 -8.44
N ASP A 197 -15.06 40.46 -7.30
CA ASP A 197 -15.04 41.15 -6.01
C ASP A 197 -13.62 41.61 -5.64
N LEU A 198 -12.61 40.80 -5.92
CA LEU A 198 -11.21 41.10 -5.58
C LEU A 198 -10.51 42.04 -6.58
N VAL A 199 -10.89 42.02 -7.86
CA VAL A 199 -10.19 42.75 -8.95
C VAL A 199 -10.80 44.13 -9.25
N ASN A 200 -12.00 44.43 -8.74
CA ASN A 200 -12.71 45.69 -9.05
C ASN A 200 -12.09 46.99 -8.48
N ALA A 201 -10.91 46.94 -7.85
CA ALA A 201 -10.21 48.14 -7.39
C ALA A 201 -9.07 48.49 -8.36
N GLU A 202 -9.18 49.62 -9.07
CA GLU A 202 -8.09 50.19 -9.88
C GLU A 202 -6.81 50.46 -9.03
N ASP A 203 -6.97 50.55 -7.71
CA ASP A 203 -5.91 50.48 -6.70
C ASP A 203 -6.25 49.40 -5.66
N LEU A 204 -5.88 48.13 -5.94
CA LEU A 204 -5.96 47.10 -4.90
C LEU A 204 -5.04 47.48 -3.72
N ASP A 205 -5.63 47.57 -2.53
CA ASP A 205 -4.87 47.67 -1.29
C ASP A 205 -3.99 46.42 -1.09
N GLN A 206 -2.98 46.53 -0.23
CA GLN A 206 -2.05 45.42 0.01
C GLN A 206 -2.75 44.18 0.57
N LYS A 207 -3.88 44.36 1.27
CA LYS A 207 -4.67 43.29 1.87
C LYS A 207 -5.41 42.47 0.80
N SER A 208 -6.12 43.13 -0.11
CA SER A 208 -6.85 42.52 -1.22
C SER A 208 -5.89 41.84 -2.21
N LYS A 209 -4.67 42.38 -2.39
CA LYS A 209 -3.60 41.68 -3.14
C LYS A 209 -3.20 40.36 -2.48
N ASN A 210 -3.01 40.37 -1.16
CA ASN A 210 -2.66 39.15 -0.43
C ASN A 210 -3.80 38.12 -0.49
N GLU A 211 -5.06 38.56 -0.31
CA GLU A 211 -6.25 37.70 -0.41
C GLU A 211 -6.42 37.13 -1.83
N LEU A 212 -6.18 37.93 -2.87
CA LEU A 212 -6.20 37.46 -4.26
C LEU A 212 -5.11 36.42 -4.53
N VAL A 213 -3.88 36.66 -4.06
CA VAL A 213 -2.77 35.71 -4.20
C VAL A 213 -3.10 34.41 -3.46
N GLU A 214 -3.63 34.49 -2.24
CA GLU A 214 -4.01 33.33 -1.44
C GLU A 214 -5.13 32.53 -2.10
N TYR A 215 -6.15 33.21 -2.64
CA TYR A 215 -7.21 32.59 -3.40
C TYR A 215 -6.70 31.90 -4.67
N LEU A 216 -5.83 32.55 -5.44
CA LEU A 216 -5.28 32.00 -6.69
C LEU A 216 -4.35 30.80 -6.45
N LEU A 217 -3.58 30.81 -5.36
CA LEU A 217 -2.61 29.75 -5.05
C LEU A 217 -3.24 28.58 -4.29
N TYR A 218 -4.19 28.84 -3.39
CA TYR A 218 -4.72 27.83 -2.47
C TYR A 218 -6.22 27.58 -2.62
N GLY A 219 -6.94 28.41 -3.39
CA GLY A 219 -8.39 28.31 -3.54
C GLY A 219 -9.17 28.64 -2.26
N VAL A 220 -8.53 29.29 -1.29
CA VAL A 220 -9.14 29.65 0.01
C VAL A 220 -9.48 31.14 0.00
N LYS A 221 -10.69 31.48 0.46
CA LYS A 221 -11.06 32.86 0.79
C LYS A 221 -11.04 32.96 2.31
N ASN A 222 -10.11 33.75 2.85
CA ASN A 222 -10.18 34.12 4.27
C ASN A 222 -11.43 34.99 4.45
N VAL A 223 -12.37 34.51 5.27
CA VAL A 223 -13.60 35.23 5.66
C VAL A 223 -13.29 36.14 6.83
#